data_AF-A0A6J8BIA3-F1
#
_entry.id   AF-A0A6J8BIA3-F1
#
_cell.length_a   1.000
_cell.length_b   1.000
_cell.length_c   1.000
_cell.angle_alpha   90.00
_cell.angle_beta   90.00
_cell.angle_gamma   90.00
#
_symmetry.space_group_name_H-M   'P 1'
#
loop_
_entity.id
_entity.type
_entity.pdbx_description
1 polymer ?
#
loop_
_entity_poly.entity_id
_entity_poly.type
_entity_poly.pdbx_seq_one_letter_code
_entity_poly.pdbx_strand_id
1 'polypeptide(L)'
;MVSPGFFLTGVITLLTFINVLKSEQVLDKQNEDFDFDGLPGVSYEFKVEVNAGDEQCFYQKIAQGARLYVSFEALRGGDRLIDVILRDPNMEILDSQIDQTEGSLEHETTVEGIYTICIDNTASMSRYFYGSKRIYFYMGTYITAEWDKYIEEIEGVHLTVSNFTMKKNGTLDIISDGRVLYTENGITETIYDKNGNWISSDGRVCTENGITETICSYEWDDIDAGFM
;
A
#
# COMPACT_ATOMS: atom_id res chain seq x y z
N MET A 1 3.77 -65.01 31.41
CA MET A 1 3.19 -64.08 32.38
C MET A 1 3.88 -62.73 32.19
N VAL A 2 3.23 -61.81 31.47
CA VAL A 2 3.77 -60.47 31.19
C VAL A 2 3.33 -59.55 32.33
N SER A 3 4.27 -58.86 32.95
CA SER A 3 4.01 -57.99 34.12
C SER A 3 3.05 -56.86 33.76
N PRO A 4 2.03 -56.57 34.60
CA PRO A 4 1.04 -55.52 34.34
C PRO A 4 1.63 -54.09 34.29
N GLY A 5 2.89 -53.89 34.68
CA GLY A 5 3.56 -52.60 34.63
C GLY A 5 4.02 -52.12 33.24
N PHE A 6 4.13 -53.02 32.25
CA PHE A 6 4.65 -52.67 30.91
C PHE A 6 3.58 -52.06 29.97
N PHE A 7 2.30 -52.33 30.22
CA PHE A 7 1.21 -51.76 29.41
C PHE A 7 0.95 -50.29 29.75
N LEU A 8 1.13 -49.89 31.01
CA LEU A 8 0.83 -48.52 31.44
C LEU A 8 1.85 -47.51 30.90
N THR A 9 3.13 -47.88 30.84
CA THR A 9 4.19 -47.01 30.33
C THR A 9 4.10 -46.80 28.82
N GLY A 10 3.72 -47.85 28.05
CA GLY A 10 3.53 -47.76 26.60
C GLY A 10 2.32 -46.92 26.18
N VAL A 11 1.24 -46.92 26.97
CA VAL A 11 0.06 -46.09 26.70
C VAL A 11 0.34 -44.62 27.03
N ILE A 12 1.09 -44.34 28.10
CA ILE A 12 1.45 -42.97 28.48
C ILE A 12 2.41 -42.33 27.47
N THR A 13 3.38 -43.08 26.93
CA THR A 13 4.29 -42.57 25.88
C THR A 13 3.61 -42.39 24.53
N LEU A 14 2.62 -43.21 24.19
CA LEU A 14 1.81 -43.03 22.97
C LEU A 14 0.89 -41.82 23.09
N LEU A 15 0.29 -41.58 24.26
CA LEU A 15 -0.56 -40.41 24.52
C LEU A 15 0.26 -39.10 24.52
N THR A 16 1.49 -39.11 25.03
CA THR A 16 2.35 -37.91 24.92
C THR A 16 2.81 -37.67 23.48
N PHE A 17 3.08 -38.71 22.68
CA PHE A 17 3.39 -38.55 21.26
C PHE A 17 2.22 -38.01 20.43
N ILE A 18 0.98 -38.43 20.70
CA ILE A 18 -0.21 -37.90 20.02
C ILE A 18 -0.41 -36.40 20.34
N ASN A 19 -0.13 -35.99 21.58
CA ASN A 19 -0.22 -34.58 21.98
C ASN A 19 0.93 -33.71 21.44
N VAL A 20 2.10 -34.28 21.13
CA VAL A 20 3.25 -33.57 20.53
C VAL A 20 3.11 -33.44 18.99
N LEU A 21 2.41 -34.35 18.32
CA LEU A 21 2.10 -34.22 16.88
C LEU A 21 0.96 -33.25 16.57
N LYS A 22 0.25 -32.74 17.59
CA LYS A 22 -0.57 -31.54 17.44
C LYS A 22 0.35 -30.31 17.46
N SER A 23 1.24 -30.24 16.47
CA SER A 23 1.91 -28.98 16.14
C SER A 23 0.81 -27.98 15.83
N GLU A 24 0.93 -26.81 16.42
CA GLU A 24 0.08 -25.66 16.17
C GLU A 24 0.01 -25.40 14.67
N GLN A 25 -1.09 -25.80 14.04
CA GLN A 25 -1.49 -25.24 12.77
C GLN A 25 -1.98 -23.83 13.12
N VAL A 26 -1.06 -22.87 13.25
CA VAL A 26 -1.37 -21.46 13.05
C VAL A 26 -1.56 -21.30 11.54
N LEU A 27 -2.59 -21.97 11.01
CA LEU A 27 -3.13 -21.63 9.71
C LEU A 27 -4.03 -20.45 10.01
N ASP A 28 -3.41 -19.27 10.06
CA ASP A 28 -4.14 -18.05 9.79
C ASP A 28 -4.90 -18.32 8.50
N LYS A 29 -6.23 -18.17 8.53
CA LYS A 29 -7.04 -18.29 7.32
C LYS A 29 -6.41 -17.32 6.33
N GLN A 30 -5.84 -17.83 5.24
CA GLN A 30 -5.53 -16.96 4.12
C GLN A 30 -6.85 -16.27 3.76
N ASN A 31 -6.91 -14.96 3.96
CA ASN A 31 -7.88 -14.12 3.29
C ASN A 31 -7.61 -14.34 1.79
N GLU A 32 -8.39 -15.21 1.16
CA GLU A 32 -8.37 -15.41 -0.29
C GLU A 32 -8.89 -14.18 -1.04
N ASP A 33 -9.44 -13.21 -0.33
CA ASP A 33 -9.71 -11.87 -0.84
C ASP A 33 -8.55 -10.96 -0.42
N PHE A 34 -7.51 -10.92 -1.27
CA PHE A 34 -6.55 -9.82 -1.27
C PHE A 34 -7.30 -8.60 -1.80
N ASP A 35 -8.06 -7.97 -0.91
CA ASP A 35 -8.82 -6.78 -1.19
C ASP A 35 -7.86 -5.59 -1.32
N PHE A 36 -7.57 -5.28 -2.59
CA PHE A 36 -6.73 -4.19 -3.04
C PHE A 36 -7.60 -3.07 -3.62
N ASP A 37 -8.77 -2.80 -3.04
CA ASP A 37 -9.89 -1.99 -3.57
C ASP A 37 -9.61 -0.51 -3.93
N GLY A 38 -8.36 -0.11 -4.18
CA GLY A 38 -8.10 1.18 -4.83
C GLY A 38 -6.66 1.55 -5.08
N LEU A 39 -5.69 0.65 -4.90
CA LEU A 39 -4.29 0.96 -5.18
C LEU A 39 -3.86 0.32 -6.50
N PRO A 40 -3.25 1.09 -7.43
CA PRO A 40 -2.87 0.57 -8.76
C PRO A 40 -1.64 -0.37 -8.74
N GLY A 41 -1.13 -0.72 -7.55
CA GLY A 41 0.00 -1.63 -7.38
C GLY A 41 0.43 -1.88 -5.93
N VAL A 42 1.13 -3.00 -5.69
CA VAL A 42 1.80 -3.32 -4.41
C VAL A 42 3.29 -3.07 -4.52
N SER A 43 3.93 -2.67 -3.42
CA SER A 43 5.39 -2.69 -3.30
C SER A 43 5.84 -3.16 -1.92
N TYR A 44 7.00 -3.80 -1.89
CA TYR A 44 7.62 -4.37 -0.71
C TYR A 44 9.11 -4.11 -0.69
N GLU A 45 9.65 -3.93 0.51
CA GLU A 45 11.05 -3.65 0.76
C GLU A 45 11.56 -4.56 1.87
N PHE A 46 12.68 -5.23 1.62
CA PHE A 46 13.25 -6.23 2.51
C PHE A 46 14.76 -6.05 2.67
N LYS A 47 15.26 -6.49 3.84
CA LYS A 47 16.68 -6.72 4.10
C LYS A 47 16.85 -8.17 4.51
N VAL A 48 17.29 -8.98 3.57
CA VAL A 48 17.32 -10.43 3.69
C VAL A 48 18.76 -10.88 3.94
N GLU A 49 18.93 -11.86 4.81
CA GLU A 49 20.21 -12.54 4.99
C GLU A 49 20.12 -13.94 4.37
N VAL A 50 20.95 -14.20 3.36
CA VAL A 50 21.00 -15.47 2.62
C VAL A 50 22.30 -16.16 2.97
N ASN A 51 22.23 -17.35 3.57
CA ASN A 51 23.45 -18.07 3.96
C ASN A 51 24.21 -18.58 2.72
N ALA A 52 25.47 -18.97 2.91
CA ALA A 52 26.24 -19.60 1.84
C ALA A 52 25.62 -20.95 1.48
N GLY A 53 25.34 -21.18 0.20
CA GLY A 53 24.69 -22.42 -0.24
C GLY A 53 23.16 -22.42 -0.20
N ASP A 54 22.55 -21.32 0.25
CA ASP A 54 21.10 -21.19 0.33
C ASP A 54 20.57 -20.31 -0.82
N GLU A 55 19.33 -20.60 -1.23
CA GLU A 55 18.51 -19.76 -2.10
C GLU A 55 17.29 -19.29 -1.28
N GLN A 56 16.93 -18.02 -1.40
CA GLN A 56 15.71 -17.47 -0.80
C GLN A 56 14.75 -16.96 -1.86
N CYS A 57 13.52 -17.45 -1.84
CA CYS A 57 12.50 -17.16 -2.85
C CYS A 57 11.30 -16.41 -2.27
N PHE A 58 10.84 -15.42 -3.02
CA PHE A 58 9.66 -14.61 -2.76
C PHE A 58 8.61 -14.91 -3.82
N TYR A 59 7.36 -15.01 -3.41
CA TYR A 59 6.24 -15.39 -4.26
C TYR A 59 5.22 -14.27 -4.26
N GLN A 60 4.85 -13.79 -5.44
CA GLN A 60 3.88 -12.71 -5.60
C GLN A 60 2.82 -13.13 -6.62
N LYS A 61 1.55 -13.03 -6.26
CA LYS A 61 0.46 -13.15 -7.23
C LYS A 61 0.34 -11.84 -8.00
N ILE A 62 0.35 -11.92 -9.33
CA ILE A 62 0.39 -10.76 -10.23
C ILE A 62 -0.68 -10.92 -11.31
N ALA A 63 -1.43 -9.84 -11.57
CA ALA A 63 -2.42 -9.79 -12.62
C ALA A 63 -1.77 -9.74 -14.02
N GLN A 64 -2.47 -10.28 -15.01
CA GLN A 64 -2.08 -10.15 -16.41
C GLN A 64 -2.02 -8.66 -16.81
N GLY A 65 -0.97 -8.26 -17.54
CA GLY A 65 -0.74 -6.90 -17.99
C GLY A 65 -0.14 -5.95 -16.94
N ALA A 66 0.04 -6.38 -15.70
CA ALA A 66 0.80 -5.62 -14.72
C ALA A 66 2.30 -5.65 -15.05
N ARG A 67 3.06 -4.68 -14.56
CA ARG A 67 4.52 -4.67 -14.60
C ARG A 67 5.08 -5.08 -13.26
N LEU A 68 5.94 -6.08 -13.25
CA LEU A 68 6.76 -6.47 -12.10
C LEU A 68 8.13 -5.80 -12.22
N TYR A 69 8.51 -5.08 -11.18
CA TYR A 69 9.83 -4.49 -11.04
C TYR A 69 10.51 -5.03 -9.78
N VAL A 70 11.77 -5.43 -9.93
CA VAL A 70 12.61 -5.95 -8.86
C VAL A 70 13.93 -5.21 -8.88
N SER A 71 14.43 -4.80 -7.73
CA SER A 71 15.77 -4.23 -7.57
C SER A 71 16.45 -4.82 -6.34
N PHE A 72 17.76 -5.01 -6.43
CA PHE A 72 18.55 -5.59 -5.36
C PHE A 72 19.92 -4.93 -5.24
N GLU A 73 20.47 -4.98 -4.02
CA GLU A 73 21.83 -4.55 -3.71
C GLU A 73 22.41 -5.41 -2.58
N ALA A 74 23.57 -6.01 -2.82
CA ALA A 74 24.30 -6.76 -1.81
C ALA A 74 25.05 -5.80 -0.87
N LEU A 75 24.48 -5.59 0.32
CA LEU A 75 24.99 -4.66 1.32
C LEU A 75 26.29 -5.14 1.96
N ARG A 76 26.37 -6.43 2.33
CA ARG A 76 27.50 -7.05 3.06
C ARG A 76 27.63 -8.54 2.76
N GLY A 77 28.83 -9.08 3.00
CA GLY A 77 29.15 -10.50 2.94
C GLY A 77 30.02 -10.86 1.74
N GLY A 78 31.17 -11.52 1.99
CA GLY A 78 32.06 -12.07 0.96
C GLY A 78 32.40 -11.13 -0.20
N ASP A 79 32.32 -11.68 -1.42
CA ASP A 79 32.46 -11.01 -2.72
C ASP A 79 31.25 -10.16 -3.12
N ARG A 80 30.14 -10.27 -2.38
CA ARG A 80 28.83 -9.64 -2.63
C ARG A 80 28.15 -10.04 -3.94
N LEU A 81 28.64 -11.06 -4.64
CA LEU A 81 28.06 -11.52 -5.90
C LEU A 81 26.86 -12.41 -5.61
N ILE A 82 25.68 -12.09 -6.11
CA ILE A 82 24.51 -12.95 -5.97
C ILE A 82 23.84 -13.17 -7.32
N ASP A 83 23.07 -14.24 -7.39
CA ASP A 83 22.22 -14.51 -8.54
C ASP A 83 20.78 -14.13 -8.17
N VAL A 84 20.11 -13.37 -9.03
CA VAL A 84 18.67 -13.10 -8.91
C VAL A 84 17.96 -13.67 -10.12
N ILE A 85 16.98 -14.53 -9.88
CA ILE A 85 16.25 -15.25 -10.93
C ILE A 85 14.77 -14.96 -10.79
N LEU A 86 14.16 -14.49 -11.88
CA LEU A 86 12.72 -14.28 -12.00
C LEU A 86 12.10 -15.43 -12.79
N ARG A 87 11.09 -16.07 -12.21
CA ARG A 87 10.34 -17.18 -12.83
C ARG A 87 8.86 -16.85 -12.95
N ASP A 88 8.26 -17.32 -14.05
CA ASP A 88 6.83 -17.22 -14.31
C ASP A 88 6.02 -18.27 -13.49
N PRO A 89 4.68 -18.25 -13.58
CA PRO A 89 3.82 -19.24 -12.90
C PRO A 89 4.02 -20.69 -13.37
N ASN A 90 4.61 -20.91 -14.54
CA ASN A 90 4.98 -22.23 -15.05
C ASN A 90 6.40 -22.64 -14.64
N MET A 91 7.07 -21.84 -13.80
CA MET A 91 8.46 -22.02 -13.35
C MET A 91 9.50 -21.86 -14.47
N GLU A 92 9.14 -21.23 -15.59
CA GLU A 92 10.10 -20.85 -16.64
C GLU A 92 10.86 -19.59 -16.23
N ILE A 93 12.17 -19.56 -16.49
CA ILE A 93 13.01 -18.40 -16.20
C ILE A 93 12.72 -17.31 -17.23
N LEU A 94 12.22 -16.17 -16.76
CA LEU A 94 11.94 -15.00 -17.59
C LEU A 94 13.15 -14.10 -17.72
N ASP A 95 13.84 -13.87 -16.62
CA ASP A 95 15.04 -13.03 -16.56
C ASP A 95 15.94 -13.44 -15.39
N SER A 96 17.22 -13.14 -15.48
CA SER A 96 18.20 -13.43 -14.44
C SER A 96 19.38 -12.47 -14.47
N GLN A 97 19.80 -12.00 -13.29
CA GLN A 97 21.08 -11.33 -13.07
C GLN A 97 22.02 -12.31 -12.37
N ILE A 98 23.16 -12.62 -12.98
CA ILE A 98 24.12 -13.62 -12.47
C ILE A 98 25.40 -12.92 -12.01
N ASP A 99 25.92 -13.33 -10.85
CA ASP A 99 27.12 -12.81 -10.20
C ASP A 99 27.13 -11.28 -10.14
N GLN A 100 26.02 -10.67 -9.69
CA GLN A 100 25.88 -9.22 -9.59
C GLN A 100 25.92 -8.75 -8.13
N THR A 101 26.50 -7.57 -7.89
CA THR A 101 26.44 -6.91 -6.58
C THR A 101 25.22 -6.03 -6.40
N GLU A 102 24.64 -5.56 -7.50
CA GLU A 102 23.42 -4.77 -7.55
C GLU A 102 22.77 -4.92 -8.92
N GLY A 103 21.48 -4.60 -9.03
CA GLY A 103 20.80 -4.63 -10.32
C GLY A 103 19.30 -4.46 -10.21
N SER A 104 18.63 -4.54 -11.36
CA SER A 104 17.18 -4.55 -11.46
C SER A 104 16.70 -5.43 -12.61
N LEU A 105 15.46 -5.91 -12.48
CA LEU A 105 14.71 -6.70 -13.43
C LEU A 105 13.35 -6.05 -13.61
N GLU A 106 12.87 -5.95 -14.84
CA GLU A 106 11.51 -5.46 -15.12
C GLU A 106 10.85 -6.36 -16.17
N HIS A 107 9.62 -6.78 -15.88
CA HIS A 107 8.87 -7.66 -16.77
C HIS A 107 7.40 -7.28 -16.82
N GLU A 108 6.83 -7.28 -18.03
CA GLU A 108 5.40 -7.12 -18.24
C GLU A 108 4.71 -8.48 -18.26
N THR A 109 3.77 -8.66 -17.36
CA THR A 109 3.15 -9.94 -17.01
C THR A 109 2.23 -10.41 -18.14
N THR A 110 2.53 -11.54 -18.79
CA THR A 110 1.70 -12.05 -19.90
C THR A 110 0.55 -12.95 -19.44
N VAL A 111 0.71 -13.59 -18.28
CA VAL A 111 -0.25 -14.53 -17.67
C VAL A 111 -0.42 -14.18 -16.21
N GLU A 112 -1.67 -14.13 -15.73
CA GLU A 112 -1.95 -13.99 -14.30
C GLU A 112 -1.46 -15.24 -13.54
N GLY A 113 -0.77 -15.03 -12.42
CA GLY A 113 -0.37 -16.13 -11.56
C GLY A 113 0.66 -15.74 -10.52
N ILE A 114 1.27 -16.75 -9.91
CA ILE A 114 2.31 -16.56 -8.89
C ILE A 114 3.67 -16.52 -9.57
N TYR A 115 4.33 -15.38 -9.52
CA TYR A 115 5.70 -15.20 -9.97
C TYR A 115 6.65 -15.43 -8.81
N THR A 116 7.81 -16.01 -9.12
CA THR A 116 8.81 -16.37 -8.11
C THR A 116 10.10 -15.60 -8.36
N ILE A 117 10.58 -14.91 -7.33
CA ILE A 117 11.84 -14.17 -7.36
C ILE A 117 12.78 -14.82 -6.36
N CYS A 118 13.88 -15.40 -6.84
CA CYS A 118 14.84 -16.08 -6.00
C CYS A 118 16.18 -15.35 -5.97
N ILE A 119 16.74 -15.22 -4.78
CA ILE A 119 18.08 -14.69 -4.51
C ILE A 119 18.94 -15.89 -4.10
N ASP A 120 19.88 -16.27 -4.96
CA ASP A 120 20.71 -17.45 -4.80
C ASP A 120 22.15 -17.06 -4.39
N ASN A 121 22.63 -17.67 -3.31
CA ASN A 121 23.99 -17.54 -2.79
C ASN A 121 24.74 -18.89 -2.81
N THR A 122 24.34 -19.81 -3.70
CA THR A 122 24.95 -21.13 -3.83
C THR A 122 26.38 -21.06 -4.34
N ALA A 123 26.72 -20.10 -5.21
CA ALA A 123 28.08 -19.88 -5.72
C ALA A 123 29.10 -19.63 -4.58
N SER A 124 28.67 -19.11 -3.44
CA SER A 124 29.50 -18.90 -2.25
C SER A 124 29.83 -20.17 -1.45
N MET A 125 29.39 -21.35 -1.88
CA MET A 125 29.92 -22.62 -1.37
C MET A 125 31.40 -22.86 -1.72
N SER A 126 31.97 -22.06 -2.64
CA SER A 126 33.41 -22.10 -2.91
C SER A 126 34.24 -21.67 -1.69
N ARG A 127 35.31 -22.41 -1.41
CA ARG A 127 36.21 -22.28 -0.22
C ARG A 127 36.70 -20.83 0.05
N TYR A 128 36.68 -19.94 -0.93
CA TYR A 128 37.19 -18.57 -0.83
C TYR A 128 36.14 -17.52 -0.41
N PHE A 129 34.84 -17.79 -0.54
CA PHE A 129 33.77 -16.79 -0.34
C PHE A 129 32.66 -17.28 0.60
N TYR A 130 32.98 -18.21 1.51
CA TYR A 130 32.03 -18.76 2.47
C TYR A 130 31.54 -17.68 3.45
N GLY A 131 30.26 -17.30 3.32
CA GLY A 131 29.62 -16.38 4.26
C GLY A 131 28.16 -16.09 3.90
N SER A 132 27.35 -15.74 4.90
CA SER A 132 26.04 -15.17 4.65
C SER A 132 26.20 -13.81 3.97
N LYS A 133 25.29 -13.52 3.04
CA LYS A 133 25.18 -12.22 2.37
C LYS A 133 23.92 -11.53 2.85
N ARG A 134 24.03 -10.22 3.06
CA ARG A 134 22.89 -9.36 3.37
C ARG A 134 22.52 -8.56 2.14
N ILE A 135 21.32 -8.78 1.64
CA ILE A 135 20.80 -8.18 0.41
C ILE A 135 19.67 -7.23 0.78
N TYR A 136 19.75 -6.01 0.26
CA TYR A 136 18.61 -5.11 0.14
C TYR A 136 17.82 -5.51 -1.10
N PHE A 137 16.51 -5.68 -0.96
CA PHE A 137 15.65 -6.16 -2.02
C PHE A 137 14.35 -5.36 -2.02
N TYR A 138 13.99 -4.82 -3.18
CA TYR A 138 12.75 -4.11 -3.42
C TYR A 138 12.01 -4.81 -4.56
N MET A 139 10.72 -5.08 -4.37
CA MET A 139 9.85 -5.57 -5.44
C MET A 139 8.55 -4.80 -5.46
N GLY A 140 8.04 -4.49 -6.64
CA GLY A 140 6.75 -3.85 -6.80
C GLY A 140 6.05 -4.29 -8.07
N THR A 141 4.74 -4.33 -8.03
CA THR A 141 3.90 -4.62 -9.18
C THR A 141 2.94 -3.48 -9.41
N TYR A 142 2.77 -3.05 -10.65
CA TYR A 142 1.97 -1.88 -10.98
C TYR A 142 1.26 -2.03 -12.33
N ILE A 143 0.00 -1.62 -12.43
CA ILE A 143 -0.75 -1.63 -13.69
C ILE A 143 -0.79 -0.22 -14.26
N THR A 144 -0.03 0.06 -15.32
CA THR A 144 0.14 1.43 -15.85
C THR A 144 -1.19 2.16 -16.08
N ALA A 145 -2.19 1.48 -16.65
CA ALA A 145 -3.51 2.08 -16.92
C ALA A 145 -4.27 2.49 -15.65
N GLU A 146 -4.09 1.76 -14.55
CA GLU A 146 -4.72 2.09 -13.27
C GLU A 146 -3.98 3.20 -12.54
N TRP A 147 -2.65 3.29 -12.69
CA TRP A 147 -1.87 4.40 -12.13
C TRP A 147 -2.26 5.74 -12.73
N ASP A 148 -2.45 5.82 -14.05
CA ASP A 148 -2.87 7.05 -14.72
C ASP A 148 -4.25 7.51 -14.22
N LYS A 149 -5.20 6.57 -14.10
CA LYS A 149 -6.55 6.85 -13.58
C LYS A 149 -6.51 7.30 -12.11
N TYR A 150 -5.69 6.64 -11.29
CA TYR A 150 -5.53 6.99 -9.88
C TYR A 150 -4.93 8.40 -9.70
N ILE A 151 -3.93 8.77 -10.52
CA ILE A 151 -3.35 10.12 -10.52
C ILE A 151 -4.40 11.15 -10.95
N GLU A 152 -5.17 10.88 -12.01
CA GLU A 152 -6.25 11.75 -12.47
C GLU A 152 -7.34 11.93 -11.39
N GLU A 153 -7.71 10.87 -10.67
CA GLU A 153 -8.66 10.93 -9.56
C GLU A 153 -8.13 11.80 -8.39
N ILE A 154 -6.86 11.65 -8.02
CA ILE A 154 -6.23 12.50 -6.98
C ILE A 154 -6.21 13.98 -7.41
N GLU A 155 -5.82 14.26 -8.65
CA GLU A 155 -5.80 15.63 -9.18
C GLU A 155 -7.22 16.22 -9.26
N GLY A 156 -8.21 15.41 -9.64
CA GLY A 156 -9.62 15.79 -9.69
C GLY A 156 -10.22 16.11 -8.32
N VAL A 157 -9.84 15.36 -7.28
CA VAL A 157 -10.23 15.63 -5.89
C VAL A 157 -9.59 16.93 -5.37
N HIS A 158 -8.44 17.34 -5.90
CA HIS A 158 -7.82 18.61 -5.50
C HIS A 158 -8.57 19.86 -6.03
N LEU A 159 -9.53 19.71 -6.94
CA LEU A 159 -10.22 20.84 -7.59
C LEU A 159 -11.76 20.86 -7.48
N THR A 160 -12.37 20.24 -6.47
CA THR A 160 -13.79 20.52 -6.13
C THR A 160 -13.94 21.79 -5.29
N VAL A 161 -13.47 22.91 -5.83
CA VAL A 161 -13.84 24.25 -5.37
C VAL A 161 -14.07 25.11 -6.61
N SER A 162 -15.07 24.74 -7.39
CA SER A 162 -15.20 25.25 -8.77
C SER A 162 -16.06 26.50 -8.89
N ASN A 163 -16.69 27.01 -7.83
CA ASN A 163 -17.50 28.22 -7.91
C ASN A 163 -17.53 29.00 -6.59
N PHE A 164 -16.69 30.04 -6.48
CA PHE A 164 -16.95 31.14 -5.57
C PHE A 164 -17.22 32.41 -6.38
N THR A 165 -18.47 32.87 -6.41
CA THR A 165 -18.75 34.26 -6.77
C THR A 165 -18.59 35.09 -5.51
N MET A 166 -17.40 35.67 -5.30
CA MET A 166 -17.14 36.54 -4.17
C MET A 166 -17.45 37.99 -4.51
N LYS A 167 -17.86 38.77 -3.49
CA LYS A 167 -17.93 40.23 -3.61
C LYS A 167 -16.55 40.76 -4.00
N LYS A 168 -16.53 41.73 -4.91
CA LYS A 168 -15.36 42.25 -5.63
C LYS A 168 -14.42 43.07 -4.72
N ASN A 169 -13.95 42.58 -3.56
CA ASN A 169 -12.79 43.15 -2.84
C ASN A 169 -12.31 42.41 -1.55
N GLY A 170 -12.56 41.11 -1.36
CA GLY A 170 -12.17 40.44 -0.12
C GLY A 170 -11.26 39.23 -0.27
N THR A 171 -10.59 38.86 0.84
CA THR A 171 -9.72 37.68 0.98
C THR A 171 -10.49 36.56 1.67
N LEU A 172 -10.32 35.32 1.20
CA LEU A 172 -10.87 34.12 1.83
C LEU A 172 -9.76 33.32 2.49
N ASP A 173 -9.92 32.99 3.77
CA ASP A 173 -8.97 32.16 4.52
C ASP A 173 -9.66 30.94 5.12
N ILE A 174 -9.07 29.75 4.93
CA ILE A 174 -9.49 28.53 5.64
C ILE A 174 -8.52 28.33 6.79
N ILE A 175 -9.03 28.35 8.02
CA ILE A 175 -8.22 28.17 9.22
C ILE A 175 -8.19 26.71 9.65
N SER A 176 -7.17 26.31 10.41
CA SER A 176 -6.88 24.91 10.76
C SER A 176 -7.99 24.20 11.55
N ASP A 177 -8.95 24.95 12.10
CA ASP A 177 -10.13 24.41 12.78
C ASP A 177 -11.32 24.12 11.84
N GLY A 178 -11.15 24.29 10.52
CA GLY A 178 -12.13 23.99 9.49
C GLY A 178 -13.11 25.13 9.16
N ARG A 179 -13.00 26.29 9.82
CA ARG A 179 -13.83 27.45 9.51
C ARG A 179 -13.32 28.23 8.29
N VAL A 180 -14.26 28.88 7.60
CA VAL A 180 -13.96 29.76 6.47
C VAL A 180 -14.19 31.21 6.87
N LEU A 181 -13.16 32.04 6.69
CA LEU A 181 -13.16 33.47 6.99
C LEU A 181 -13.19 34.27 5.69
N TYR A 182 -13.96 35.35 5.69
CA TYR A 182 -13.97 36.36 4.64
C TYR A 182 -13.51 37.69 5.23
N THR A 183 -12.49 38.31 4.63
CA THR A 183 -11.99 39.61 5.06
C THR A 183 -12.19 40.64 3.97
N GLU A 184 -12.96 41.70 4.25
CA GLU A 184 -13.18 42.82 3.34
C GLU A 184 -12.94 44.14 4.09
N ASN A 185 -12.14 45.02 3.49
CA ASN A 185 -11.79 46.33 4.09
C ASN A 185 -11.28 46.25 5.54
N GLY A 186 -10.59 45.17 5.90
CA GLY A 186 -10.05 44.93 7.24
C GLY A 186 -11.05 44.37 8.26
N ILE A 187 -12.28 44.05 7.84
CA ILE A 187 -13.29 43.38 8.65
C ILE A 187 -13.31 41.91 8.26
N THR A 188 -13.11 41.02 9.24
CA THR A 188 -13.12 39.57 9.03
C THR A 188 -14.38 38.97 9.63
N GLU A 189 -15.14 38.25 8.81
CA GLU A 189 -16.35 37.53 9.19
C GLU A 189 -16.16 36.02 8.96
N THR A 190 -16.70 35.19 9.85
CA THR A 190 -16.77 33.75 9.60
C THR A 190 -18.01 33.49 8.76
N ILE A 191 -17.85 32.87 7.59
CA ILE A 191 -18.95 32.57 6.66
C ILE A 191 -19.34 31.09 6.68
N TYR A 192 -18.47 30.21 7.17
CA TYR A 192 -18.78 28.82 7.45
C TYR A 192 -18.17 28.35 8.78
N ASP A 193 -18.96 27.61 9.56
CA ASP A 193 -18.49 26.95 10.77
C ASP A 193 -17.65 25.70 10.45
N LYS A 194 -17.04 25.11 11.48
CA LYS A 194 -16.21 23.89 11.37
C LYS A 194 -16.98 22.65 10.90
N ASN A 195 -18.31 22.71 10.92
CA ASN A 195 -19.18 21.62 10.49
C ASN A 195 -19.73 21.86 9.06
N GLY A 196 -19.28 22.93 8.38
CA GLY A 196 -19.73 23.29 7.04
C GLY A 196 -21.05 24.05 6.99
N ASN A 197 -21.59 24.51 8.11
CA ASN A 197 -22.81 25.31 8.13
C ASN A 197 -22.51 26.78 7.80
N TRP A 198 -23.36 27.42 7.00
CA TRP A 198 -23.20 28.84 6.67
C TRP A 198 -23.53 29.72 7.87
N ILE A 199 -22.77 30.80 8.06
CA ILE A 199 -23.03 31.81 9.08
C ILE A 199 -23.44 33.11 8.38
N SER A 200 -24.63 33.61 8.73
CA SER A 200 -25.15 34.86 8.22
C SER A 200 -24.41 36.07 8.79
N SER A 201 -24.55 37.23 8.14
CA SER A 201 -23.99 38.49 8.61
C SER A 201 -24.55 38.94 9.98
N ASP A 202 -25.72 38.46 10.38
CA ASP A 202 -26.29 38.68 11.72
C ASP A 202 -25.92 37.57 12.73
N GLY A 203 -25.02 36.66 12.36
CA GLY A 203 -24.42 35.65 13.24
C GLY A 203 -25.24 34.38 13.43
N ARG A 204 -26.27 34.15 12.61
CA ARG A 204 -27.09 32.92 12.66
C ARG A 204 -26.42 31.82 11.85
N VAL A 205 -26.59 30.58 12.30
CA VAL A 205 -26.08 29.40 11.61
C VAL A 205 -27.21 28.80 10.79
N CYS A 206 -27.10 28.81 9.46
CA CYS A 206 -28.07 28.18 8.57
C CYS A 206 -27.58 26.76 8.25
N THR A 207 -28.41 25.77 8.58
CA THR A 207 -28.15 24.34 8.33
C THR A 207 -29.07 23.83 7.22
N GLU A 208 -28.57 22.94 6.36
CA GLU A 208 -29.34 22.37 5.24
C GLU A 208 -30.57 21.58 5.71
N ASN A 209 -30.56 21.10 6.95
CA ASN A 209 -31.61 20.24 7.52
C ASN A 209 -32.71 20.95 8.31
N GLY A 210 -32.86 22.27 8.22
CA GLY A 210 -34.08 22.96 8.68
C GLY A 210 -34.47 22.79 10.17
N ILE A 211 -33.56 22.36 11.05
CA ILE A 211 -33.90 22.06 12.46
C ILE A 211 -33.62 23.22 13.43
N THR A 212 -33.21 24.40 12.93
CA THR A 212 -33.25 25.65 13.69
C THR A 212 -33.68 26.76 12.75
N GLU A 213 -34.83 27.36 13.02
CA GLU A 213 -35.49 28.40 12.21
C GLU A 213 -34.52 29.52 11.78
N THR A 214 -34.00 29.45 10.56
CA THR A 214 -33.90 30.55 9.59
C THR A 214 -33.61 29.89 8.23
N ILE A 215 -34.64 29.76 7.39
CA ILE A 215 -34.44 29.49 5.96
C ILE A 215 -33.83 30.77 5.41
N CYS A 216 -32.55 30.72 5.05
CA CYS A 216 -31.82 31.89 4.55
C CYS A 216 -32.14 32.02 3.05
N SER A 217 -33.38 32.44 2.75
CA SER A 217 -33.83 32.67 1.38
C SER A 217 -33.12 33.89 0.79
N TYR A 218 -32.45 33.68 -0.34
CA TYR A 218 -32.02 34.73 -1.25
C TYR A 218 -33.27 35.41 -1.85
N GLU A 219 -33.52 36.68 -1.53
CA GLU A 219 -34.33 37.53 -2.41
C GLU A 219 -33.42 37.97 -3.57
N TRP A 220 -33.69 37.46 -4.78
CA TRP A 220 -33.02 37.84 -6.02
C TRP A 220 -33.67 39.08 -6.65
N ASP A 221 -34.01 40.08 -5.85
CA ASP A 221 -34.45 41.38 -6.36
C ASP A 221 -33.26 42.33 -6.28
N ASP A 222 -32.96 43.02 -7.40
CA ASP A 222 -31.92 44.04 -7.60
C ASP A 222 -30.57 43.60 -8.23
N ILE A 223 -30.59 42.70 -9.22
CA ILE A 223 -29.61 42.79 -10.31
C ILE A 223 -30.28 43.49 -11.48
N ASP A 224 -30.27 44.82 -11.42
CA ASP A 224 -30.50 45.68 -12.58
C ASP A 224 -29.52 45.28 -13.69
N ALA A 225 -30.09 44.73 -14.76
CA ALA A 225 -29.44 44.62 -16.05
C ALA A 225 -29.13 46.04 -16.55
N GLY A 226 -27.86 46.45 -16.44
CA GLY A 226 -27.44 47.78 -16.86
C GLY A 226 -25.93 47.87 -17.10
N PHE A 227 -25.40 47.05 -18.01
CA PHE A 227 -24.10 47.30 -18.62
C PHE A 227 -24.25 48.36 -19.72
N MET A 228 -23.69 49.54 -19.46
CA MET A 228 -23.13 50.44 -20.46
C MET A 228 -21.72 50.83 -20.02
#